data_AF-Q67PL0-F1
#
_entry.id   AF-Q67PL0-F1
#
_cell.length_a   1.000
_cell.length_b   1.000
_cell.length_c   1.000
_cell.angle_alpha   90.00
_cell.angle_beta   90.00
_cell.angle_gamma   90.00
#
_symmetry.space_group_name_H-M   'P 1'
#
loop_
_entity.id
_entity.type
_entity.pdbx_description
1 polymer ?
#
loop_
_entity_poly.entity_id
_entity_poly.type
_entity_poly.pdbx_seq_one_letter_code
_entity_poly.pdbx_strand_id
1 'polypeptide(L)'
;MRPSDLRVSIVGDRQVVLEGEVAYRHPLPRENLALNECTYGPFSRTVHLPLPVDAAGVAVNLQDGVLTVDMRVRAEAVHLHWQPKEAGSGERPG
;
A
#
# COMPACT_ATOMS: atom_id res chain seq x y z
N MET A 1 -5.93 -17.21 2.52
CA MET A 1 -6.80 -16.04 2.30
C MET A 1 -7.14 -15.96 0.82
N ARG A 2 -8.37 -15.58 0.47
CA ARG A 2 -8.80 -15.27 -0.91
C ARG A 2 -9.05 -13.77 -1.02
N PRO A 3 -9.09 -13.19 -2.23
CA PRO A 3 -9.42 -11.76 -2.41
C PRO A 3 -10.76 -11.37 -1.77
N SER A 4 -11.75 -12.27 -1.78
CA SER A 4 -13.06 -12.06 -1.15
C SER A 4 -13.02 -11.95 0.38
N ASP A 5 -11.94 -12.39 1.01
CA ASP A 5 -11.76 -12.35 2.47
C ASP A 5 -11.12 -11.02 2.92
N LEU A 6 -10.92 -10.06 1.99
CA LEU A 6 -10.27 -8.77 2.20
C LEU A 6 -11.15 -7.59 1.81
N ARG A 7 -11.10 -6.53 2.61
CA ARG A 7 -11.61 -5.20 2.28
C ARG A 7 -10.47 -4.19 2.35
N VAL A 8 -10.26 -3.48 1.25
CA VAL A 8 -9.34 -2.35 1.16
C VAL A 8 -10.17 -1.11 0.91
N SER A 9 -10.01 -0.09 1.76
CA SER A 9 -10.70 1.19 1.61
C SER A 9 -9.73 2.34 1.78
N ILE A 10 -9.92 3.39 0.99
CA ILE A 10 -9.22 4.66 1.18
C ILE A 10 -10.18 5.60 1.91
N VAL A 11 -9.72 6.14 3.05
CA VAL A 11 -10.47 7.14 3.82
C VAL A 11 -9.84 8.51 3.55
N GLY A 12 -10.61 9.39 2.92
CA GLY A 12 -10.08 10.66 2.41
C GLY A 12 -9.10 10.41 1.26
N ASP A 13 -7.88 10.97 1.37
CA ASP A 13 -6.82 10.84 0.36
C ASP A 13 -5.47 10.39 0.95
N ARG A 14 -5.38 10.14 2.27
CA ARG A 14 -4.12 9.89 2.98
C ARG A 14 -4.15 8.71 3.93
N GLN A 15 -5.20 7.90 3.87
CA GLN A 15 -5.34 6.76 4.77
C GLN A 15 -5.86 5.55 4.02
N VAL A 16 -5.15 4.43 4.13
CA VAL A 16 -5.60 3.13 3.64
C VAL A 16 -5.98 2.29 4.85
N VAL A 17 -7.19 1.76 4.83
CA VAL A 17 -7.69 0.83 5.83
C VAL A 17 -7.83 -0.54 5.17
N LEU A 18 -7.19 -1.53 5.79
CA LEU A 18 -7.21 -2.92 5.39
C LEU A 18 -7.90 -3.73 6.48
N GLU A 19 -8.95 -4.44 6.11
CA GLU A 19 -9.71 -5.31 7.00
C GLU A 19 -9.87 -6.69 6.36
N GLY A 20 -9.91 -7.72 7.18
CA GLY A 20 -10.15 -9.07 6.69
C GLY A 20 -10.06 -10.12 7.78
N GLU A 21 -10.09 -11.38 7.36
CA GLU A 21 -9.96 -12.51 8.25
C GLU A 21 -9.04 -13.59 7.66
N VAL A 22 -8.11 -14.07 8.48
CA VAL A 22 -7.32 -15.26 8.16
C VAL A 22 -8.00 -16.47 8.79
N ALA A 23 -8.77 -17.20 7.99
CA ALA A 23 -9.46 -18.40 8.46
C ALA A 23 -8.46 -19.46 8.97
N TYR A 24 -8.84 -20.15 10.05
CA TYR A 24 -8.13 -21.36 10.49
C TYR A 24 -8.41 -22.50 9.51
N ARG A 25 -7.35 -23.09 8.94
CA ARG A 25 -7.45 -24.15 7.92
C ARG A 25 -6.71 -25.43 8.29
N HIS A 26 -6.10 -25.48 9.47
CA HIS A 26 -5.41 -26.67 9.89
C HIS A 26 -6.43 -27.79 10.19
N PRO A 27 -6.16 -29.05 9.78
CA PRO A 27 -7.15 -30.13 9.87
C PRO A 27 -7.47 -30.58 11.30
N LEU A 28 -6.56 -30.31 12.26
CA LEU A 28 -6.79 -30.60 13.67
C LEU A 28 -7.44 -29.40 14.41
N PRO A 29 -8.27 -29.64 15.43
CA PRO A 29 -8.67 -28.60 16.38
C PRO A 29 -7.46 -27.94 17.04
N ARG A 30 -7.59 -26.69 17.47
CA ARG A 30 -6.48 -25.88 18.02
C ARG A 30 -5.96 -26.47 19.32
N GLU A 31 -6.87 -26.93 20.16
CA GLU A 31 -6.62 -27.61 21.43
C GLU A 31 -5.81 -28.90 21.28
N ASN A 32 -5.78 -29.48 20.07
CA ASN A 32 -5.03 -30.69 19.77
C ASN A 32 -3.65 -30.40 19.15
N LEU A 33 -3.26 -29.12 19.02
CA LEU A 33 -1.94 -28.74 18.54
C LEU A 33 -0.98 -28.64 19.72
N ALA A 34 0.12 -29.39 19.66
CA ALA A 34 1.21 -29.23 20.62
C ALA A 34 1.91 -27.86 20.49
N LEU A 35 1.89 -27.26 19.30
CA LEU A 35 2.44 -25.95 19.00
C LEU A 35 1.67 -25.29 17.85
N ASN A 36 1.41 -23.99 17.96
CA ASN A 36 0.90 -23.17 16.87
C ASN A 36 1.61 -21.82 16.82
N GLU A 37 2.38 -21.58 15.76
CA GLU A 37 3.07 -20.30 15.50
C GLU A 37 2.33 -19.44 14.47
N CYS A 38 1.32 -20.00 13.79
CA CYS A 38 0.58 -19.32 12.75
C CYS A 38 -0.59 -18.52 13.33
N THR A 39 -0.64 -17.23 12.98
CA THR A 39 -1.74 -16.34 13.36
C THR A 39 -2.95 -16.54 12.45
N TYR A 40 -4.14 -16.45 13.03
CA TYR A 40 -5.43 -16.52 12.34
C TYR A 40 -6.45 -15.61 13.03
N GLY A 41 -7.61 -15.42 12.42
CA GLY A 41 -8.69 -14.59 12.93
C GLY A 41 -8.79 -13.24 12.23
N PRO A 42 -9.70 -12.36 12.71
CA PRO A 42 -9.93 -11.07 12.12
C PRO A 42 -8.72 -10.15 12.32
N PHE A 43 -8.50 -9.27 11.37
CA PHE A 43 -7.47 -8.25 11.46
C PHE A 43 -7.95 -6.93 10.86
N SER A 44 -7.41 -5.83 11.38
CA SER A 44 -7.57 -4.48 10.84
C SER A 44 -6.24 -3.75 10.93
N ARG A 45 -5.86 -3.07 9.86
CA ARG A 45 -4.62 -2.29 9.76
C ARG A 45 -4.93 -0.98 9.07
N THR A 46 -4.44 0.10 9.66
CA THR A 46 -4.47 1.43 9.04
C THR A 46 -3.05 1.82 8.64
N VAL A 47 -2.89 2.30 7.42
CA VAL A 47 -1.65 2.85 6.88
C VAL A 47 -1.89 4.31 6.54
N HIS A 48 -1.15 5.21 7.18
CA HIS A 48 -1.15 6.63 6.85
C HIS A 48 -0.13 6.89 5.74
N LEU A 49 -0.58 7.52 4.65
CA LEU A 49 0.25 7.84 3.51
C LEU A 49 0.90 9.22 3.68
N PRO A 50 2.18 9.38 3.29
CA PRO A 50 2.88 10.66 3.43
C PRO A 50 2.32 11.74 2.48
N LEU A 51 1.82 11.33 1.31
CA LEU A 51 1.28 12.20 0.28
C LEU A 51 -0.17 11.80 -0.03
N PRO A 52 -1.02 12.77 -0.43
CA PRO A 52 -2.38 12.46 -0.84
C PRO A 52 -2.36 11.67 -2.15
N VAL A 53 -3.28 10.72 -2.28
CA VAL A 53 -3.43 9.86 -3.45
C VAL A 53 -4.73 10.12 -4.19
N ASP A 54 -4.71 9.82 -5.48
CA ASP A 54 -5.91 9.73 -6.29
C ASP A 54 -6.55 8.35 -6.06
N ALA A 55 -7.76 8.35 -5.51
CA ALA A 55 -8.52 7.12 -5.31
C ALA A 55 -9.08 6.59 -6.64
N ALA A 56 -9.16 7.43 -7.68
CA ALA A 56 -9.54 6.99 -9.01
C ALA A 56 -8.37 6.19 -9.65
N GLY A 57 -8.67 4.98 -10.10
CA GLY A 57 -7.67 4.13 -10.77
C GLY A 57 -6.75 3.37 -9.83
N VAL A 58 -7.13 3.17 -8.57
CA VAL A 58 -6.44 2.23 -7.67
C VAL A 58 -6.55 0.81 -8.22
N ALA A 59 -5.43 0.10 -8.25
CA ALA A 59 -5.38 -1.31 -8.60
C ALA A 59 -4.96 -2.14 -7.38
N VAL A 60 -5.59 -3.30 -7.22
CA VAL A 60 -5.33 -4.20 -6.09
C VAL A 60 -5.08 -5.61 -6.65
N ASN A 61 -4.00 -6.23 -6.19
CA ASN A 61 -3.67 -7.61 -6.53
C ASN A 61 -3.34 -8.40 -5.26
N LEU A 62 -3.79 -9.66 -5.19
CA LEU A 62 -3.42 -10.58 -4.13
C LEU A 62 -2.81 -11.82 -4.79
N GLN A 63 -1.50 -11.98 -4.64
CA GLN A 63 -0.76 -13.08 -5.23
C GLN A 63 0.18 -13.68 -4.20
N ASP A 64 0.17 -15.02 -4.08
CA ASP A 64 1.06 -15.78 -3.19
C ASP A 64 1.08 -15.26 -1.73
N GLY A 65 -0.08 -14.81 -1.25
CA GLY A 65 -0.26 -14.29 0.11
C GLY A 65 0.14 -12.82 0.30
N VAL A 66 0.54 -12.12 -0.77
CA VAL A 66 0.94 -10.71 -0.75
C VAL A 66 -0.13 -9.85 -1.39
N LEU A 67 -0.65 -8.90 -0.62
CA LEU A 67 -1.54 -7.86 -1.11
C LEU A 67 -0.71 -6.66 -1.60
N THR A 68 -0.82 -6.36 -2.89
CA THR A 68 -0.24 -5.17 -3.52
C THR A 68 -1.36 -4.19 -3.84
N VAL A 69 -1.17 -2.92 -3.46
CA VAL A 69 -2.10 -1.83 -3.74
C VAL A 69 -1.34 -0.74 -4.48
N ASP A 70 -1.63 -0.57 -5.76
CA ASP A 70 -1.03 0.45 -6.61
C ASP A 70 -1.95 1.67 -6.66
N MET A 71 -1.37 2.83 -6.33
CA MET A 71 -2.08 4.10 -6.24
C MET A 71 -1.22 5.23 -6.78
N ARG A 72 -1.86 6.24 -7.39
CA ARG A 72 -1.16 7.41 -7.91
C ARG A 72 -1.15 8.51 -6.86
N VAL A 73 0.00 9.15 -6.67
CA VAL A 73 0.08 10.40 -5.92
C VAL A 73 -0.69 11.47 -6.68
N ARG A 74 -1.44 12.32 -5.98
CA ARG A 74 -2.12 13.45 -6.61
C ARG A 74 -1.12 14.41 -7.25
N ALA A 75 -1.40 14.87 -8.46
CA ALA A 75 -0.49 15.71 -9.23
C ALA A 75 -0.11 16.99 -8.48
N GLU A 76 -1.07 17.64 -7.80
CA GLU A 76 -0.86 18.85 -7.02
C GLU A 76 0.06 18.67 -5.79
N ALA A 77 0.27 17.43 -5.33
CA ALA A 77 1.14 17.14 -4.21
C ALA A 77 2.62 16.94 -4.62
N VAL A 78 2.90 16.80 -5.91
CA VAL A 78 4.25 16.65 -6.43
C VAL A 78 4.83 18.03 -6.75
N HIS A 79 5.52 18.65 -5.78
CA HIS A 79 6.37 19.81 -6.08
C HIS A 79 7.71 19.34 -6.66
N LEU A 80 7.82 19.32 -7.99
CA LEU A 80 9.11 19.14 -8.66
C LEU A 80 9.88 20.45 -8.58
N HIS A 81 10.90 20.50 -7.72
CA HIS A 81 11.85 21.61 -7.71
C HIS A 81 12.83 21.45 -8.88
N TRP A 82 12.45 21.98 -10.05
CA TRP A 82 13.30 22.03 -11.22
C TRP A 82 14.30 23.19 -11.12
N GLN A 83 15.60 22.90 -11.08
CA GLN A 83 16.64 23.91 -11.24
C GLN A 83 17.13 23.91 -12.69
N PRO A 84 16.90 24.98 -13.46
CA PRO A 84 17.50 25.13 -14.78
C PRO A 84 19.03 25.21 -14.62
N LYS A 85 19.77 24.45 -15.44
CA LYS A 85 21.20 24.74 -15.62
C LYS A 85 21.29 26.10 -16.32
N GLU A 86 21.88 27.09 -15.66
CA GLU A 86 22.22 28.34 -16.32
C GLU A 86 23.12 28.03 -17.53
N ALA A 87 22.71 28.49 -18.70
CA ALA A 87 23.54 28.47 -19.89
C ALA A 87 24.70 29.44 -19.64
N GLY A 88 25.85 28.90 -19.22
CA GLY A 88 27.06 29.68 -19.02
C GLY A 88 27.38 30.45 -20.30
N SER A 89 27.26 31.77 -20.22
CA SER A 89 27.78 32.70 -21.21
C SER A 89 29.30 32.53 -21.28
N GLY A 90 29.77 31.75 -22.25
CA GLY A 90 31.18 31.67 -22.59
C GLY A 90 31.63 33.00 -23.19
N GLU A 91 32.11 33.90 -22.35
CA GLU A 91 32.86 35.07 -22.80
C GLU A 91 34.24 34.60 -23.26
N ARG A 92 34.54 34.76 -24.55
CA ARG A 92 35.87 34.50 -25.12
C ARG A 92 36.75 35.73 -24.88
N PRO A 93 37.94 35.62 -24.27
CA PRO A 93 38.85 36.75 -24.21
C PRO A 93 39.49 36.96 -25.59
N GLY A 94 39.51 38.22 -26.02
CA GLY A 94 40.25 38.71 -27.18
C GLY A 94 41.71 39.01 -26.87
#